data_AF-A0A9X1N3V2-F1
#
_entry.id   AF-A0A9X1N3V2-F1
#
_cell.length_a   1.000
_cell.length_b   1.000
_cell.length_c   1.000
_cell.angle_alpha   90.00
_cell.angle_beta   90.00
_cell.angle_gamma   90.00
#
_symmetry.space_group_name_H-M   'P 1'
#
loop_
_entity.id
_entity.type
_entity.pdbx_description
1 polymer ?
#
loop_
_entity_poly.entity_id
_entity_poly.type
_entity_poly.pdbx_seq_one_letter_code
_entity_poly.pdbx_strand_id
1 'polypeptide(L)'
;MTHLLHLDASARPGLAGKDEHGSHSRNLTHRFVSQWAAGRAQDGIVYRDIGQNPPSFISHDWIASSFTPEERREPWMRDTLAESDLLVDELIAADVLVIGTPLYNFGMPAVLKAWIDQIVRPGRTVEVDESKLPDPYVPLLADRPRHAVILSARGGIGFGPGGEMAHMNHLEPNLVTALNFIGITRIHQIAIEGQETGGEVLAASVAEALRQVDTLVKELQGAIDAPPLHARARQVELNQV
;
A
#
# COMPACT_ATOMS: atom_id res chain seq x y z
N MET A 1 -12.90 12.61 -7.97
CA MET A 1 -12.38 11.43 -8.67
C MET A 1 -11.42 10.75 -7.73
N THR A 2 -11.42 9.43 -7.67
CA THR A 2 -10.50 8.69 -6.79
C THR A 2 -9.18 8.48 -7.53
N HIS A 3 -8.07 8.53 -6.79
CA HIS A 3 -6.73 8.26 -7.29
C HIS A 3 -6.17 7.00 -6.65
N LEU A 4 -5.73 6.06 -7.50
CA LEU A 4 -5.09 4.81 -7.10
C LEU A 4 -3.59 4.93 -7.31
N LEU A 5 -2.82 4.48 -6.33
CA LEU A 5 -1.40 4.15 -6.50
C LEU A 5 -1.25 2.63 -6.48
N HIS A 6 -0.97 2.04 -7.63
CA HIS A 6 -0.71 0.61 -7.79
C HIS A 6 0.80 0.36 -7.79
N LEU A 7 1.27 -0.32 -6.75
CA LEU A 7 2.66 -0.66 -6.51
C LEU A 7 2.88 -2.19 -6.62
N ASP A 8 3.75 -2.64 -7.53
CA ASP A 8 4.18 -4.04 -7.58
C ASP A 8 5.64 -4.18 -7.10
N ALA A 9 5.85 -5.00 -6.07
CA ALA A 9 7.15 -5.24 -5.43
C ALA A 9 7.80 -6.59 -5.77
N SER A 10 7.13 -7.45 -6.52
CA SER A 10 7.69 -8.74 -6.89
C SER A 10 8.80 -8.60 -7.93
N ALA A 11 9.98 -9.15 -7.65
CA ALA A 11 11.07 -9.21 -8.63
C ALA A 11 10.76 -10.15 -9.81
N ARG A 12 9.81 -11.08 -9.65
CA ARG A 12 9.31 -11.89 -10.77
C ARG A 12 8.43 -11.00 -11.66
N PRO A 13 8.71 -10.90 -12.97
CA PRO A 13 7.83 -10.21 -13.91
C PRO A 13 6.59 -11.06 -14.18
N GLY A 14 5.61 -10.46 -14.86
CA GLY A 14 4.42 -11.17 -15.34
C GLY A 14 3.44 -11.62 -14.25
N LEU A 15 2.35 -12.22 -14.70
CA LEU A 15 1.21 -12.62 -13.88
C LEU A 15 1.13 -14.14 -13.79
N ALA A 16 1.12 -14.67 -12.57
CA ALA A 16 0.94 -16.12 -12.37
C ALA A 16 -0.40 -16.59 -13.00
N GLY A 17 -0.36 -17.72 -13.70
CA GLY A 17 -1.50 -18.27 -14.43
C GLY A 17 -1.66 -17.73 -15.87
N LYS A 18 -0.88 -16.71 -16.26
CA LYS A 18 -0.80 -16.20 -17.63
C LYS A 18 0.60 -16.33 -18.20
N ASP A 19 1.60 -15.90 -17.45
CA ASP A 19 3.00 -15.90 -17.84
C ASP A 19 3.75 -17.04 -17.13
N GLU A 20 4.65 -17.70 -17.84
CA GLU A 20 5.54 -18.71 -17.26
C GLU A 20 6.40 -18.05 -16.17
N HIS A 21 6.42 -18.66 -14.97
CA HIS A 21 7.04 -18.11 -13.76
C HIS A 21 6.51 -16.74 -13.29
N GLY A 22 5.31 -16.34 -13.74
CA GLY A 22 4.65 -15.12 -13.32
C GLY A 22 4.42 -15.01 -11.81
N SER A 23 4.22 -13.79 -11.32
CA SER A 23 4.04 -13.51 -9.89
C SER A 23 2.57 -13.60 -9.46
N HIS A 24 2.31 -14.30 -8.34
CA HIS A 24 0.98 -14.38 -7.75
C HIS A 24 0.54 -13.06 -7.12
N SER A 25 1.46 -12.31 -6.49
CA SER A 25 1.09 -11.01 -5.91
C SER A 25 0.77 -9.98 -7.00
N ARG A 26 1.48 -10.01 -8.14
CA ARG A 26 1.11 -9.19 -9.32
C ARG A 26 -0.22 -9.61 -9.93
N ASN A 27 -0.54 -10.91 -9.92
CA ASN A 27 -1.85 -11.36 -10.40
C ASN A 27 -2.99 -10.80 -9.51
N LEU A 28 -2.81 -10.75 -8.20
CA LEU A 28 -3.79 -10.15 -7.28
C LEU A 28 -3.97 -8.64 -7.54
N THR A 29 -2.88 -7.88 -7.66
CA THR A 29 -2.98 -6.42 -7.94
C THR A 29 -3.58 -6.15 -9.32
N HIS A 30 -3.19 -6.91 -10.34
CA HIS A 30 -3.79 -6.82 -11.66
C HIS A 30 -5.31 -7.09 -11.61
N ARG A 31 -5.74 -8.12 -10.86
CA ARG A 31 -7.18 -8.40 -10.67
C ARG A 31 -7.88 -7.23 -9.98
N PHE A 32 -7.32 -6.71 -8.89
CA PHE A 32 -7.90 -5.60 -8.14
C PHE A 32 -8.09 -4.37 -9.02
N VAL A 33 -7.04 -3.92 -9.70
CA VAL A 33 -7.07 -2.68 -10.50
C VAL A 33 -7.94 -2.84 -11.75
N SER A 34 -7.95 -4.01 -12.38
CA SER A 34 -8.83 -4.26 -13.54
C SER A 34 -10.30 -4.19 -13.15
N GLN A 35 -10.67 -4.79 -12.02
CA GLN A 35 -12.04 -4.75 -11.50
C GLN A 35 -12.41 -3.33 -11.03
N TRP A 36 -11.46 -2.61 -10.45
CA TRP A 36 -11.65 -1.20 -10.09
C TRP A 36 -12.01 -0.36 -11.31
N ALA A 37 -11.17 -0.40 -12.35
CA ALA A 37 -11.32 0.38 -13.55
C ALA A 37 -12.61 0.03 -14.33
N ALA A 38 -13.03 -1.24 -14.30
CA ALA A 38 -14.28 -1.67 -14.92
C ALA A 38 -15.53 -1.02 -14.28
N GLY A 39 -15.50 -0.78 -12.97
CA GLY A 39 -16.59 -0.10 -12.26
C GLY A 39 -16.45 1.42 -12.16
N ARG A 40 -15.23 1.96 -12.34
CA ARG A 40 -14.89 3.36 -12.10
C ARG A 40 -13.86 3.90 -13.10
N ALA A 41 -14.20 3.87 -14.39
CA ALA A 41 -13.30 4.24 -15.48
C ALA A 41 -12.79 5.70 -15.44
N GLN A 42 -13.46 6.58 -14.69
CA GLN A 42 -13.07 7.98 -14.47
C GLN A 42 -11.96 8.17 -13.44
N ASP A 43 -11.67 7.17 -12.61
CA ASP A 43 -10.66 7.29 -11.56
C ASP A 43 -9.25 7.20 -12.15
N GLY A 44 -8.32 7.96 -11.56
CA GLY A 44 -6.92 7.97 -11.98
C GLY A 44 -6.14 6.80 -11.38
N ILE A 45 -5.27 6.16 -12.16
CA ILE A 45 -4.40 5.09 -11.70
C ILE A 45 -2.97 5.44 -12.05
N VAL A 46 -2.12 5.57 -11.02
CA VAL A 46 -0.66 5.66 -11.17
C VAL A 46 -0.09 4.27 -10.89
N TYR A 47 0.71 3.77 -11.83
CA TYR A 47 1.38 2.47 -11.70
C TYR A 47 2.88 2.63 -11.46
N ARG A 48 3.41 1.91 -10.47
CA ARG A 48 4.82 1.89 -10.12
C ARG A 48 5.30 0.45 -9.95
N ASP A 49 6.11 -0.02 -10.88
CA ASP A 49 6.75 -1.33 -10.79
C ASP A 49 8.11 -1.21 -10.08
N ILE A 50 8.11 -1.24 -8.75
CA ILE A 50 9.33 -1.19 -7.94
C ILE A 50 10.07 -2.53 -7.90
N GLY A 51 9.41 -3.63 -8.29
CA GLY A 51 10.05 -4.93 -8.44
C GLY A 51 11.01 -4.99 -9.63
N GLN A 52 10.72 -4.25 -10.71
CA GLN A 52 11.59 -4.14 -11.89
C GLN A 52 12.41 -2.84 -11.91
N ASN A 53 11.86 -1.75 -11.38
CA ASN A 53 12.53 -0.44 -11.31
C ASN A 53 12.65 -0.02 -9.83
N PRO A 54 13.59 -0.63 -9.09
CA PRO A 54 13.69 -0.42 -7.65
C PRO A 54 14.03 1.03 -7.31
N PRO A 55 13.40 1.61 -6.27
CA PRO A 55 13.81 2.91 -5.75
C PRO A 55 15.25 2.88 -5.24
N SER A 56 15.91 4.04 -5.24
CA SER A 56 17.23 4.16 -4.62
C SER A 56 17.15 3.85 -3.13
N PHE A 57 18.20 3.22 -2.59
CA PHE A 57 18.36 3.11 -1.14
C PHE A 57 18.70 4.47 -0.53
N ILE A 58 18.21 4.72 0.67
CA ILE A 58 18.60 5.92 1.43
C ILE A 58 20.10 5.93 1.71
N SER A 59 20.70 7.12 1.66
CA SER A 59 22.12 7.36 1.88
C SER A 59 22.34 8.38 2.99
N HIS A 60 23.60 8.63 3.36
CA HIS A 60 23.94 9.73 4.27
C HIS A 60 23.42 11.08 3.75
N ASP A 61 23.63 11.37 2.47
CA ASP A 61 23.21 12.62 1.84
C ASP A 61 21.68 12.75 1.83
N TRP A 62 20.97 11.64 1.60
CA TRP A 62 19.51 11.61 1.71
C TRP A 62 19.04 11.96 3.12
N ILE A 63 19.67 11.38 4.15
CA ILE A 63 19.34 11.68 5.55
C ILE A 63 19.63 13.15 5.87
N ALA A 64 20.81 13.66 5.52
CA ALA A 64 21.16 15.06 5.73
C ALA A 64 20.15 16.00 5.04
N SER A 65 19.76 15.68 3.81
CA SER A 65 18.80 16.46 3.02
C SER A 65 17.39 16.41 3.61
N SER A 66 16.91 15.22 3.98
CA SER A 66 15.54 14.97 4.46
C SER A 66 15.27 15.70 5.78
N PHE A 67 16.25 15.74 6.67
CA PHE A 67 16.16 16.41 7.98
C PHE A 67 16.56 17.90 7.95
N THR A 68 17.04 18.42 6.82
CA THR A 68 17.25 19.86 6.64
C THR A 68 15.92 20.52 6.26
N PRO A 69 15.47 21.58 6.97
CA PRO A 69 14.27 22.34 6.61
C PRO A 69 14.34 22.86 5.18
N GLU A 70 13.20 22.89 4.48
CA GLU A 70 13.13 23.18 3.05
C GLU A 70 13.78 24.51 2.66
N GLU A 71 13.57 25.54 3.47
CA GLU A 71 14.12 26.88 3.29
C GLU A 71 15.65 26.94 3.44
N ARG A 72 16.26 25.90 4.03
CA ARG A 72 17.71 25.77 4.22
C ARG A 72 18.35 24.74 3.28
N ARG A 73 17.57 24.07 2.42
CA ARG A 73 18.10 23.05 1.49
C ARG A 73 18.90 23.68 0.36
N GLU A 74 20.14 23.22 0.22
CA GLU A 74 21.00 23.52 -0.92
C GLU A 74 20.53 22.78 -2.19
N PRO A 75 20.95 23.21 -3.40
CA PRO A 75 20.54 22.58 -4.66
C PRO A 75 20.77 21.06 -4.69
N TRP A 76 21.94 20.59 -4.24
CA TRP A 76 22.25 19.16 -4.22
C TRP A 76 21.34 18.35 -3.29
N MET A 77 20.81 18.97 -2.23
CA MET A 77 19.86 18.32 -1.32
C MET A 77 18.50 18.12 -2.00
N ARG A 78 18.08 19.09 -2.83
CA ARG A 78 16.86 18.99 -3.63
C ARG A 78 17.00 17.91 -4.69
N ASP A 79 18.14 17.87 -5.36
CA ASP A 79 18.43 16.82 -6.35
C ASP A 79 18.45 15.42 -5.71
N THR A 80 19.06 15.30 -4.53
CA THR A 80 19.10 14.05 -3.75
C THR A 80 17.71 13.57 -3.34
N LEU A 81 16.78 14.49 -3.06
CA LEU A 81 15.43 14.17 -2.62
C LEU A 81 14.42 14.05 -3.76
N ALA A 82 14.79 14.34 -5.01
CA ALA A 82 13.85 14.39 -6.13
C ALA A 82 13.06 13.09 -6.33
N GLU A 83 13.70 11.92 -6.20
CA GLU A 83 12.99 10.63 -6.27
C GLU A 83 12.02 10.44 -5.09
N SER A 84 12.46 10.78 -3.88
CA SER A 84 11.63 10.73 -2.68
C SER A 84 10.41 11.64 -2.80
N ASP A 85 10.61 12.86 -3.30
CA ASP A 85 9.55 13.84 -3.48
C ASP A 85 8.50 13.34 -4.47
N LEU A 86 8.92 12.75 -5.61
CA LEU A 86 8.02 12.11 -6.57
C LEU A 86 7.20 10.98 -5.92
N LEU A 87 7.86 10.08 -5.19
CA LEU A 87 7.20 8.93 -4.54
C LEU A 87 6.21 9.38 -3.46
N VAL A 88 6.57 10.40 -2.69
CA VAL A 88 5.70 11.00 -1.68
C VAL A 88 4.50 11.70 -2.32
N ASP A 89 4.68 12.42 -3.41
CA ASP A 89 3.59 13.11 -4.10
C ASP A 89 2.58 12.12 -4.70
N GLU A 90 3.06 11.03 -5.30
CA GLU A 90 2.21 9.91 -5.75
C GLU A 90 1.37 9.34 -4.60
N LEU A 91 1.97 9.16 -3.41
CA LEU A 91 1.30 8.63 -2.23
C LEU A 91 0.28 9.62 -1.63
N ILE A 92 0.63 10.90 -1.51
CA ILE A 92 -0.24 11.95 -0.96
C ILE A 92 -1.52 12.08 -1.81
N ALA A 93 -1.35 12.01 -3.13
CA ALA A 93 -2.45 12.07 -4.10
C ALA A 93 -3.38 10.86 -4.00
N ALA A 94 -2.86 9.68 -3.64
CA ALA A 94 -3.64 8.45 -3.60
C ALA A 94 -4.74 8.45 -2.52
N ASP A 95 -5.94 8.05 -2.90
CA ASP A 95 -7.03 7.65 -2.00
C ASP A 95 -6.94 6.17 -1.64
N VAL A 96 -6.46 5.35 -2.59
CA VAL A 96 -6.32 3.91 -2.47
C VAL A 96 -4.92 3.50 -2.90
N LEU A 97 -4.13 3.03 -1.94
CA LEU A 97 -2.81 2.43 -2.17
C LEU A 97 -2.96 0.93 -2.33
N VAL A 98 -2.55 0.37 -3.46
CA VAL A 98 -2.61 -1.07 -3.76
C VAL A 98 -1.18 -1.60 -3.84
N ILE A 99 -0.79 -2.48 -2.93
CA ILE A 99 0.58 -3.03 -2.85
C ILE A 99 0.54 -4.53 -3.13
N GLY A 100 1.20 -4.94 -4.21
CA GLY A 100 1.45 -6.34 -4.54
C GLY A 100 2.83 -6.76 -4.09
N THR A 101 2.96 -7.68 -3.14
CA THR A 101 4.28 -8.03 -2.58
C THR A 101 4.42 -9.51 -2.23
N PRO A 102 5.52 -10.19 -2.61
CA PRO A 102 5.82 -11.51 -2.06
C PRO A 102 6.36 -11.39 -0.62
N LEU A 103 6.27 -12.48 0.14
CA LEU A 103 7.03 -12.67 1.38
C LEU A 103 8.39 -13.27 1.05
N TYR A 104 9.46 -12.49 1.21
CA TYR A 104 10.84 -12.93 1.00
C TYR A 104 11.56 -12.97 2.34
N ASN A 105 12.09 -14.15 2.71
CA ASN A 105 12.81 -14.36 3.97
C ASN A 105 12.07 -13.74 5.17
N PHE A 106 10.79 -14.09 5.32
CA PHE A 106 9.91 -13.67 6.43
C PHE A 106 9.47 -12.20 6.43
N GLY A 107 9.97 -11.36 5.51
CA GLY A 107 9.66 -9.93 5.46
C GLY A 107 9.35 -9.41 4.06
N MET A 108 9.42 -8.08 3.93
CA MET A 108 9.28 -7.40 2.65
C MET A 108 10.50 -7.56 1.75
N PRO A 109 10.31 -7.57 0.42
CA PRO A 109 11.41 -7.40 -0.51
C PRO A 109 12.20 -6.13 -0.19
N ALA A 110 13.53 -6.16 -0.35
CA ALA A 110 14.38 -5.00 -0.09
C ALA A 110 13.94 -3.74 -0.87
N VAL A 111 13.42 -3.93 -2.09
CA VAL A 111 12.89 -2.84 -2.94
C VAL A 111 11.64 -2.19 -2.36
N LEU A 112 10.79 -2.96 -1.67
CA LEU A 112 9.63 -2.41 -0.97
C LEU A 112 10.04 -1.68 0.30
N LYS A 113 11.07 -2.19 1.01
CA LYS A 113 11.66 -1.45 2.14
C LYS A 113 12.27 -0.13 1.68
N ALA A 114 12.98 -0.12 0.56
CA ALA A 114 13.51 1.11 -0.03
C ALA A 114 12.38 2.09 -0.37
N TRP A 115 11.27 1.62 -0.94
CA TRP A 115 10.09 2.47 -1.17
C TRP A 115 9.54 3.06 0.12
N ILE A 116 9.36 2.25 1.18
CA ILE A 116 8.92 2.72 2.50
C ILE A 116 9.88 3.78 3.06
N ASP A 117 11.20 3.57 2.95
CA ASP A 117 12.21 4.53 3.42
C ASP A 117 12.13 5.86 2.66
N GLN A 118 11.81 5.81 1.37
CA GLN A 118 11.64 7.00 0.55
C GLN A 118 10.36 7.78 0.89
N ILE A 119 9.28 7.13 1.30
CA ILE A 119 7.98 7.80 1.53
C ILE A 119 7.75 8.28 2.97
N VAL A 120 8.49 7.75 3.96
CA VAL A 120 8.42 8.23 5.34
C VAL A 120 9.33 9.45 5.47
N ARG A 121 8.75 10.64 5.33
CA ARG A 121 9.47 11.92 5.19
C ARG A 121 9.00 12.93 6.23
N PRO A 122 9.91 13.44 7.09
CA PRO A 122 9.63 14.58 7.96
C PRO A 122 9.12 15.78 7.16
N GLY A 123 8.08 16.42 7.66
CA GLY A 123 7.45 17.58 7.01
C GLY A 123 6.60 17.27 5.78
N ARG A 124 6.41 15.99 5.44
CA ARG A 124 5.62 15.58 4.26
C ARG A 124 4.60 14.49 4.56
N THR A 125 5.01 13.39 5.19
CA THR A 125 4.10 12.29 5.57
C THR A 125 4.01 12.08 7.08
N VAL A 126 4.98 12.63 7.82
CA VAL A 126 4.98 12.68 9.28
C VAL A 126 5.60 14.01 9.74
N GLU A 127 5.07 14.56 10.83
CA GLU A 127 5.64 15.70 11.56
C GLU A 127 6.13 15.26 12.94
N VAL A 128 6.98 16.09 13.55
CA VAL A 128 7.41 15.93 14.95
C VAL A 128 6.91 17.12 15.75
N ASP A 129 6.04 16.84 16.72
CA ASP A 129 5.51 17.79 17.68
C ASP A 129 5.99 17.41 19.07
N GLU A 130 7.08 18.06 19.51
CA GLU A 130 7.70 17.80 20.82
C GLU A 130 6.77 18.11 22.01
N SER A 131 5.65 18.80 21.79
CA SER A 131 4.65 19.02 22.86
C SER A 131 3.79 17.77 23.16
N LYS A 132 3.82 16.74 22.29
CA LYS A 132 2.98 15.52 22.40
C LYS A 132 3.68 14.32 23.05
N LEU A 133 4.73 14.55 23.83
CA LEU A 133 5.43 13.47 24.53
C LEU A 133 4.47 12.60 25.38
N PRO A 134 4.69 11.27 25.43
CA PRO A 134 5.87 10.56 24.95
C PRO A 134 5.88 10.20 23.46
N ASP A 135 4.80 10.44 22.70
CA ASP A 135 4.70 10.12 21.28
C ASP A 135 4.61 11.40 20.43
N PRO A 136 5.76 11.97 20.02
CA PRO A 136 5.78 13.27 19.35
C PRO A 136 5.40 13.18 17.87
N TYR A 137 5.16 11.99 17.31
CA TYR A 137 4.93 11.84 15.87
C TYR A 137 3.49 12.17 15.50
N VAL A 138 3.33 13.04 14.51
CA VAL A 138 2.02 13.45 13.99
C VAL A 138 1.88 12.94 12.56
N PRO A 139 0.97 11.99 12.29
CA PRO A 139 0.74 11.48 10.94
C PRO A 139 0.10 12.57 10.06
N LEU A 140 0.69 12.85 8.90
CA LEU A 140 0.17 13.88 7.99
C LEU A 140 -0.86 13.36 6.98
N LEU A 141 -0.90 12.04 6.72
CA LEU A 141 -1.87 11.45 5.78
C LEU A 141 -3.18 11.02 6.46
N ALA A 142 -3.42 11.50 7.68
CA ALA A 142 -4.68 11.35 8.40
C ALA A 142 -5.67 12.51 8.11
N ASP A 143 -5.31 13.45 7.23
CA ASP A 143 -6.15 14.60 6.81
C ASP A 143 -7.45 14.19 6.12
N ARG A 144 -7.49 12.99 5.53
CA ARG A 144 -8.67 12.39 4.91
C ARG A 144 -8.58 10.86 4.94
N PRO A 145 -9.71 10.16 4.81
CA PRO A 145 -9.69 8.72 4.69
C PRO A 145 -8.92 8.24 3.47
N ARG A 146 -7.93 7.37 3.70
CA ARG A 146 -7.22 6.61 2.66
C ARG A 146 -7.29 5.13 2.98
N HIS A 147 -7.28 4.30 1.94
CA HIS A 147 -7.26 2.85 2.06
C HIS A 147 -5.92 2.31 1.58
N ALA A 148 -5.38 1.32 2.29
CA ALA A 148 -4.26 0.52 1.78
C ALA A 148 -4.70 -0.94 1.63
N VAL A 149 -4.46 -1.50 0.45
CA VAL A 149 -4.80 -2.87 0.06
C VAL A 149 -3.49 -3.61 -0.17
N ILE A 150 -3.14 -4.49 0.77
CA ILE A 150 -1.92 -5.29 0.73
C ILE A 150 -2.29 -6.67 0.19
N LEU A 151 -1.77 -6.98 -0.99
CA LEU A 151 -2.02 -8.21 -1.75
C LEU A 151 -0.73 -9.03 -1.81
N SER A 152 -0.64 -10.07 -1.00
CA SER A 152 0.60 -10.81 -0.82
C SER A 152 0.59 -12.23 -1.38
N ALA A 153 1.79 -12.76 -1.61
CA ALA A 153 2.01 -14.16 -1.98
C ALA A 153 3.14 -14.76 -1.14
N ARG A 154 2.90 -15.96 -0.58
CA ARG A 154 3.78 -16.61 0.39
C ARG A 154 4.07 -18.06 -0.05
N GLY A 155 5.32 -18.49 0.18
CA GLY A 155 5.77 -19.86 -0.14
C GLY A 155 5.08 -20.90 0.73
N GLY A 156 5.22 -20.77 2.04
CA GLY A 156 4.57 -21.64 3.03
C GLY A 156 3.12 -21.25 3.34
N ILE A 157 2.59 -21.86 4.40
CA ILE A 157 1.18 -21.78 4.83
C ILE A 157 1.13 -21.38 6.31
N GLY A 158 0.05 -20.73 6.73
CA GLY A 158 -0.22 -20.44 8.14
C GLY A 158 0.44 -19.16 8.63
N PHE A 159 0.78 -18.21 7.74
CA PHE A 159 1.35 -16.90 8.11
C PHE A 159 0.25 -15.86 8.45
N GLY A 160 -1.01 -16.17 8.15
CA GLY A 160 -2.15 -15.34 8.54
C GLY A 160 -2.41 -15.36 10.06
N PRO A 161 -3.21 -14.41 10.58
CA PRO A 161 -3.56 -14.35 12.01
C PRO A 161 -4.08 -15.69 12.55
N GLY A 162 -3.52 -16.16 13.67
CA GLY A 162 -3.90 -17.43 14.29
C GLY A 162 -3.29 -18.69 13.66
N GLY A 163 -2.54 -18.55 12.55
CA GLY A 163 -1.81 -19.67 11.95
C GLY A 163 -0.53 -20.03 12.69
N GLU A 164 -0.04 -21.26 12.48
CA GLU A 164 1.17 -21.78 13.15
C GLU A 164 2.43 -20.96 12.85
N MET A 165 2.52 -20.43 11.63
CA MET A 165 3.65 -19.62 11.15
C MET A 165 3.44 -18.11 11.32
N ALA A 166 2.33 -17.67 11.94
CA ALA A 166 1.97 -16.25 12.07
C ALA A 166 3.07 -15.42 12.74
N HIS A 167 3.77 -16.01 13.71
CA HIS A 167 4.87 -15.36 14.44
C HIS A 167 6.10 -15.07 13.57
N MET A 168 6.24 -15.75 12.42
CA MET A 168 7.29 -15.52 11.43
C MET A 168 6.85 -14.58 10.31
N ASN A 169 5.64 -14.01 10.39
CA ASN A 169 5.21 -13.02 9.43
C ASN A 169 5.66 -11.62 9.85
N HIS A 170 6.72 -11.12 9.21
CA HIS A 170 7.20 -9.75 9.36
C HIS A 170 6.94 -8.89 8.11
N LEU A 171 6.19 -9.40 7.13
CA LEU A 171 5.83 -8.65 5.92
C LEU A 171 4.68 -7.69 6.22
N GLU A 172 3.46 -8.21 6.38
CA GLU A 172 2.29 -7.36 6.49
C GLU A 172 2.23 -6.59 7.82
N PRO A 173 2.64 -7.16 8.98
CA PRO A 173 2.70 -6.38 10.22
C PRO A 173 3.67 -5.18 10.14
N ASN A 174 4.78 -5.32 9.42
CA ASN A 174 5.71 -4.21 9.21
C ASN A 174 5.09 -3.12 8.32
N LEU A 175 4.46 -3.50 7.20
CA LEU A 175 3.74 -2.55 6.34
C LEU A 175 2.61 -1.83 7.09
N VAL A 176 1.81 -2.56 7.87
CA VAL A 176 0.74 -1.97 8.71
C VAL A 176 1.32 -0.92 9.66
N THR A 177 2.44 -1.25 10.32
CA THR A 177 3.11 -0.34 11.25
C THR A 177 3.55 0.94 10.54
N ALA A 178 4.26 0.81 9.41
CA ALA A 178 4.76 1.95 8.65
C ALA A 178 3.62 2.83 8.07
N LEU A 179 2.56 2.21 7.54
CA LEU A 179 1.42 2.93 6.97
C LEU A 179 0.58 3.64 8.05
N ASN A 180 0.36 2.98 9.19
CA ASN A 180 -0.30 3.60 10.35
C ASN A 180 0.49 4.81 10.86
N PHE A 181 1.82 4.70 10.92
CA PHE A 181 2.71 5.75 11.39
C PHE A 181 2.57 7.06 10.59
N ILE A 182 2.32 6.96 9.27
CA ILE A 182 2.08 8.14 8.41
C ILE A 182 0.59 8.52 8.28
N GLY A 183 -0.33 7.74 8.86
CA GLY A 183 -1.77 8.09 8.95
C GLY A 183 -2.70 7.26 8.05
N ILE A 184 -2.20 6.28 7.29
CA ILE A 184 -3.03 5.40 6.47
C ILE A 184 -3.44 4.19 7.32
N THR A 185 -4.66 4.24 7.87
CA THR A 185 -5.11 3.27 8.90
C THR A 185 -6.19 2.29 8.45
N ARG A 186 -6.81 2.51 7.28
CA ARG A 186 -7.80 1.56 6.72
C ARG A 186 -7.09 0.52 5.87
N ILE A 187 -6.60 -0.51 6.54
CA ILE A 187 -5.78 -1.56 5.92
C ILE A 187 -6.62 -2.80 5.61
N HIS A 188 -6.46 -3.31 4.38
CA HIS A 188 -7.04 -4.54 3.89
C HIS A 188 -5.93 -5.50 3.47
N GLN A 189 -6.01 -6.77 3.86
CA GLN A 189 -4.96 -7.76 3.62
C GLN A 189 -5.56 -9.01 2.98
N ILE A 190 -5.03 -9.41 1.83
CA ILE A 190 -5.39 -10.66 1.15
C ILE A 190 -4.09 -11.35 0.75
N ALA A 191 -3.99 -12.64 1.01
CA ALA A 191 -2.77 -13.42 0.76
C ALA A 191 -3.07 -14.69 -0.03
N ILE A 192 -2.16 -15.03 -0.94
CA ILE A 192 -1.98 -16.38 -1.47
C ILE A 192 -0.91 -17.09 -0.65
N GLU A 193 -1.16 -18.33 -0.23
CA GLU A 193 -0.23 -19.18 0.51
C GLU A 193 -0.03 -20.53 -0.19
N GLY A 194 1.00 -21.26 0.23
CA GLY A 194 1.28 -22.61 -0.27
C GLY A 194 1.90 -22.65 -1.67
N GLN A 195 2.55 -21.57 -2.11
CA GLN A 195 3.19 -21.53 -3.42
C GLN A 195 4.31 -22.58 -3.58
N GLU A 196 5.03 -22.91 -2.50
CA GLU A 196 6.06 -23.96 -2.52
C GLU A 196 5.45 -25.36 -2.51
N THR A 197 4.28 -25.52 -1.89
CA THR A 197 3.52 -26.79 -1.92
C THR A 197 2.91 -27.04 -3.30
N GLY A 198 2.39 -26.00 -3.95
CA GLY A 198 1.75 -26.11 -5.26
C GLY A 198 0.46 -26.94 -5.25
N GLY A 199 0.11 -27.49 -6.41
CA GLY A 199 -1.04 -28.39 -6.57
C GLY A 199 -2.38 -27.79 -6.13
N GLU A 200 -3.24 -28.64 -5.55
CA GLU A 200 -4.58 -28.24 -5.10
C GLU A 200 -4.55 -27.21 -3.97
N VAL A 201 -3.52 -27.23 -3.12
CA VAL A 201 -3.36 -26.28 -2.01
C VAL A 201 -3.19 -24.86 -2.55
N LEU A 202 -2.24 -24.67 -3.48
CA LEU A 202 -2.04 -23.38 -4.13
C LEU A 202 -3.27 -22.97 -4.94
N ALA A 203 -3.87 -23.90 -5.70
CA ALA A 203 -5.04 -23.60 -6.52
C ALA A 203 -6.23 -23.12 -5.69
N ALA A 204 -6.49 -23.75 -4.54
CA ALA A 204 -7.53 -23.34 -3.60
C ALA A 204 -7.25 -21.97 -2.99
N SER A 205 -6.00 -21.70 -2.58
CA SER A 205 -5.59 -20.40 -2.03
C SER A 205 -5.73 -19.28 -3.06
N VAL A 206 -5.29 -19.50 -4.30
CA VAL A 206 -5.47 -18.54 -5.41
C VAL A 206 -6.94 -18.26 -5.67
N ALA A 207 -7.78 -19.30 -5.74
CA ALA A 207 -9.20 -19.13 -6.01
C ALA A 207 -9.91 -18.34 -4.90
N GLU A 208 -9.57 -18.58 -3.63
CA GLU A 208 -10.10 -17.82 -2.50
C GLU A 208 -9.62 -16.37 -2.51
N ALA A 209 -8.33 -16.13 -2.67
CA ALA A 209 -7.78 -14.79 -2.70
C ALA A 209 -8.39 -13.93 -3.83
N LEU A 210 -8.61 -14.50 -5.02
CA LEU A 210 -9.26 -13.78 -6.12
C LEU A 210 -10.73 -13.44 -5.82
N ARG A 211 -11.47 -14.32 -5.14
CA ARG A 211 -12.84 -14.01 -4.67
C ARG A 211 -12.83 -12.89 -3.63
N GLN A 212 -11.89 -12.92 -2.69
CA GLN A 212 -11.74 -11.87 -1.68
C GLN A 212 -11.41 -10.52 -2.34
N VAL A 213 -10.53 -10.50 -3.35
CA VAL A 213 -10.23 -9.28 -4.13
C VAL A 213 -11.50 -8.74 -4.80
N ASP A 214 -12.28 -9.59 -5.46
CA ASP A 214 -13.52 -9.17 -6.13
C ASP A 214 -14.55 -8.58 -5.15
N THR A 215 -14.69 -9.19 -3.97
CA THR A 215 -15.57 -8.69 -2.91
C THR A 215 -15.08 -7.34 -2.38
N LEU A 216 -13.79 -7.23 -2.06
CA LEU A 216 -13.19 -6.01 -1.53
C LEU A 216 -13.31 -4.84 -2.50
N VAL A 217 -13.11 -5.06 -3.81
CA VAL A 217 -13.28 -4.00 -4.82
C VAL A 217 -14.71 -3.46 -4.78
N LYS A 218 -15.73 -4.33 -4.73
CA LYS A 218 -17.14 -3.90 -4.65
C LYS A 218 -17.43 -3.11 -3.38
N GLU A 219 -16.91 -3.58 -2.24
CA GLU A 219 -17.06 -2.91 -0.95
C GLU A 219 -16.45 -1.50 -0.96
N LEU A 220 -15.22 -1.37 -1.48
CA LEU A 220 -14.53 -0.10 -1.56
C LEU A 220 -15.19 0.87 -2.54
N GLN A 221 -15.64 0.39 -3.71
CA GLN A 221 -16.39 1.21 -4.66
C GLN A 221 -17.68 1.73 -4.01
N GLY A 222 -18.45 0.85 -3.35
CA GLY A 222 -19.67 1.24 -2.63
C GLY A 222 -19.40 2.22 -1.47
N ALA A 223 -18.29 2.06 -0.75
CA ALA A 223 -17.91 2.97 0.33
C ALA A 223 -17.51 4.37 -0.17
N ILE A 224 -16.84 4.46 -1.32
CA ILE A 224 -16.46 5.74 -1.94
C ILE A 224 -17.67 6.46 -2.53
N ASP A 225 -18.62 5.73 -3.09
CA ASP A 225 -19.85 6.30 -3.66
C ASP A 225 -20.89 6.71 -2.61
N ALA A 226 -20.75 6.24 -1.37
CA ALA A 226 -21.66 6.59 -0.29
C ALA A 226 -21.55 8.09 0.06
N PRO A 227 -22.67 8.84 0.13
CA PRO A 227 -22.63 10.23 0.55
C PRO A 227 -22.08 10.35 1.98
N PRO A 228 -21.31 11.40 2.30
CA PRO A 228 -20.75 11.59 3.62
C PRO A 228 -21.85 11.58 4.69
N LEU A 229 -21.57 10.96 5.83
CA LEU A 229 -22.54 10.70 6.92
C LEU A 229 -23.36 11.94 7.34
N HIS A 230 -22.81 13.15 7.21
CA HIS A 230 -23.50 14.41 7.51
C HIS A 230 -24.62 14.79 6.52
N ALA A 231 -24.66 14.20 5.32
CA ALA A 231 -25.75 14.37 4.35
C ALA A 231 -26.96 13.47 4.64
N ARG A 232 -26.74 12.30 5.29
CA ARG A 232 -27.83 11.40 5.71
C ARG A 232 -28.67 11.98 6.85
N ALA A 233 -28.08 12.76 7.74
CA ALA A 233 -28.81 13.42 8.83
C ALA A 233 -29.79 14.49 8.34
N ARG A 234 -29.41 15.27 7.30
CA ARG A 234 -30.28 16.33 6.73
C ARG A 234 -31.43 15.81 5.88
N GLN A 235 -31.30 14.65 5.24
CA GLN A 235 -32.38 14.06 4.45
C GLN A 235 -33.50 13.47 5.34
N VAL A 236 -33.17 13.06 6.57
CA VAL A 236 -34.15 12.56 7.54
C VAL A 236 -34.94 13.71 8.17
N GLU A 237 -34.30 14.87 8.41
CA GLU A 237 -35.00 16.06 8.92
C GLU A 237 -35.91 16.73 7.86
N LEU A 238 -35.54 16.72 6.58
CA LEU A 238 -36.34 17.34 5.51
C LEU A 238 -37.55 16.49 5.07
N ASN A 239 -37.56 15.18 5.36
CA ASN A 239 -38.69 14.29 5.08
C ASN A 239 -39.67 14.17 6.27
N GLN A 240 -39.47 14.96 7.33
CA GLN A 240 -40.34 15.04 8.52
C GLN A 240 -41.09 16.37 8.64
N VAL A 241 -41.11 17.20 7.59
CA VAL A 241 -41.89 18.45 7.50
C VAL A 241 -42.94 18.35 6.40
#